data_AF-A0A7X9DRG4-F1
#
_entry.id   AF-A0A7X9DRG4-F1
#
_cell.length_a   1.000
_cell.length_b   1.000
_cell.length_c   1.000
_cell.angle_alpha   90.00
_cell.angle_beta   90.00
_cell.angle_gamma   90.00
#
_symmetry.space_group_name_H-M   'P 1'
#
loop_
_entity.id
_entity.type
_entity.pdbx_description
1 polymer ?
#
loop_
_entity_poly.entity_id
_entity_poly.type
_entity_poly.pdbx_seq_one_letter_code
_entity_poly.pdbx_strand_id
1 'polypeptide(L)'
;MKKNFLRLTILLLFIQYPLKAQERNVLVLFRGTTPDAKQVTAYIIPWLEHLGVPFQSIDLDIEKATVTSNTALVILGHSGIFKRQKYWKKFEKELIVKGTGLIAFQSPDLRNHQKD
;
A
#
# COMPACT_ATOMS: atom_id res chain seq x y z
N MET A 1 -7.98 -27.00 27.01
CA MET A 1 -8.29 -26.45 25.67
C MET A 1 -6.99 -26.04 24.97
N LYS A 2 -6.91 -26.28 23.66
CA LYS A 2 -5.68 -26.53 22.88
C LYS A 2 -4.76 -25.30 22.71
N LYS A 3 -3.48 -25.49 23.04
CA LYS A 3 -2.35 -24.55 22.95
C LYS A 3 -1.78 -24.41 21.52
N ASN A 4 -2.62 -24.08 20.53
CA ASN A 4 -2.19 -24.09 19.11
C ASN A 4 -2.28 -22.75 18.37
N PHE A 5 -2.61 -21.63 19.01
CA PHE A 5 -2.72 -20.35 18.29
C PHE A 5 -1.41 -19.54 18.24
N LEU A 6 -0.33 -20.04 18.86
CA LEU A 6 0.93 -19.33 18.99
C LEU A 6 1.98 -19.67 17.91
N ARG A 7 1.63 -20.40 16.83
CA ARG A 7 2.66 -20.91 15.89
C ARG A 7 2.48 -20.61 14.41
N LEU A 8 1.36 -20.04 13.94
CA LEU A 8 1.09 -20.06 12.49
C LEU A 8 1.12 -18.72 11.75
N THR A 9 0.77 -17.58 12.36
CA THR A 9 0.60 -16.35 11.56
C THR A 9 1.67 -15.29 11.79
N ILE A 10 2.46 -15.43 12.86
CA ILE A 10 3.76 -14.76 13.04
C ILE A 10 4.88 -15.72 12.58
N LEU A 11 4.59 -16.54 11.56
CA LEU A 11 5.59 -16.91 10.59
C LEU A 11 5.72 -15.66 9.68
N LEU A 12 6.24 -14.55 10.20
CA LEU A 12 7.66 -14.28 10.02
C LEU A 12 8.08 -14.81 8.64
N LEU A 13 7.59 -14.11 7.63
CA LEU A 13 8.21 -14.00 6.32
C LEU A 13 9.61 -13.39 6.49
N PHE A 14 10.46 -14.08 7.26
CA PHE A 14 11.90 -14.14 7.08
C PHE A 14 12.16 -14.87 5.76
N ILE A 15 11.61 -14.36 4.66
CA ILE A 15 12.27 -14.51 3.38
C ILE A 15 13.58 -13.77 3.60
N GLN A 16 14.70 -14.49 3.46
CA GLN A 16 16.05 -13.92 3.48
C GLN A 16 16.00 -12.58 2.75
N TYR A 17 16.03 -11.49 3.53
CA TYR A 17 16.02 -10.14 2.99
C TYR A 17 17.31 -10.07 2.16
N PRO A 18 17.24 -10.06 0.82
CA PRO A 18 18.47 -10.00 0.06
C PRO A 18 19.13 -8.68 0.45
N LEU A 19 20.42 -8.70 0.73
CA LEU A 19 21.25 -7.51 0.99
C LEU A 19 21.17 -6.43 -0.13
N LYS A 20 20.44 -6.72 -1.22
CA LYS A 20 20.01 -5.78 -2.27
C LYS A 20 18.79 -4.93 -1.89
N ALA A 21 18.27 -4.99 -0.66
CA ALA A 21 17.14 -4.16 -0.20
C ALA A 21 17.50 -2.69 0.08
N GLN A 22 18.36 -2.11 -0.76
CA GLN A 22 18.63 -0.67 -0.80
C GLN A 22 17.69 0.08 -1.76
N GLU A 23 16.86 -0.63 -2.53
CA GLU A 23 15.90 -0.01 -3.43
C GLU A 23 14.51 0.06 -2.76
N ARG A 24 13.74 1.09 -3.12
CA ARG A 24 12.43 1.40 -2.53
C ARG A 24 11.44 0.26 -2.83
N ASN A 25 11.35 -0.70 -1.91
CA ASN A 25 10.59 -1.94 -2.11
C ASN A 25 9.08 -1.78 -1.82
N VAL A 26 8.70 -0.71 -1.13
CA VAL A 26 7.30 -0.38 -0.85
C VAL A 26 6.89 0.83 -1.69
N LEU A 27 5.74 0.75 -2.33
CA LEU A 27 5.15 1.82 -3.13
C LEU A 27 3.85 2.29 -2.48
N VAL A 28 3.81 3.52 -2.00
CA VAL A 28 2.63 4.15 -1.41
C VAL A 28 1.96 5.02 -2.46
N LEU A 29 0.74 4.66 -2.84
CA LEU A 29 -0.06 5.37 -3.84
C LEU A 29 -1.17 6.14 -3.15
N PHE A 30 -1.26 7.42 -3.47
CA PHE A 30 -2.32 8.30 -2.98
C PHE A 30 -2.73 9.30 -4.07
N ARG A 31 -3.81 10.03 -3.82
CA ARG A 31 -4.23 11.19 -4.63
C ARG A 31 -4.16 12.44 -3.78
N GLY A 32 -3.63 13.52 -4.34
CA GLY A 32 -3.53 14.82 -3.69
C GLY A 32 -4.88 15.40 -3.23
N THR A 33 -6.00 14.89 -3.75
CA THR A 33 -7.34 15.28 -3.28
C THR A 33 -7.68 14.67 -1.91
N THR A 34 -7.75 15.52 -0.88
CA THR A 34 -8.08 15.21 0.51
C THR A 34 -9.48 14.59 0.61
N PRO A 35 -9.64 13.39 1.20
CA PRO A 35 -9.01 12.94 2.44
C PRO A 35 -7.83 11.95 2.32
N ASP A 36 -7.51 11.48 1.12
CA ASP A 36 -6.52 10.42 0.90
C ASP A 36 -5.09 10.86 1.24
N ALA A 37 -4.65 12.00 0.69
CA ALA A 37 -3.34 12.59 0.99
C ALA A 37 -3.12 12.83 2.50
N LYS A 38 -4.16 13.22 3.25
CA LYS A 38 -4.07 13.45 4.70
C LYS A 38 -3.86 12.15 5.46
N GLN A 39 -4.55 11.07 5.10
CA GLN A 39 -4.38 9.78 5.74
C GLN A 39 -2.98 9.20 5.49
N VAL A 40 -2.50 9.32 4.25
CA VAL A 40 -1.17 8.83 3.86
C VAL A 40 -0.06 9.59 4.59
N THR A 41 -0.14 10.92 4.60
CA THR A 41 0.87 11.77 5.25
C THR A 41 0.83 11.72 6.77
N ALA A 42 -0.34 11.57 7.40
CA ALA A 42 -0.46 11.58 8.85
C ALA A 42 -0.22 10.21 9.51
N TYR A 43 -0.48 9.10 8.81
CA TYR A 43 -0.44 7.77 9.41
C TYR A 43 0.50 6.80 8.68
N ILE A 44 0.37 6.68 7.35
CA ILE A 44 1.07 5.61 6.60
C ILE A 44 2.56 5.92 6.49
N ILE A 45 2.91 7.13 6.04
CA ILE A 45 4.32 7.55 5.88
C ILE A 45 5.05 7.53 7.24
N PRO A 46 4.54 8.17 8.31
CA PRO A 46 5.22 8.13 9.62
C PRO A 46 5.40 6.71 10.17
N TRP A 47 4.44 5.82 9.92
CA TRP A 47 4.54 4.42 10.32
C TRP A 47 5.64 3.67 9.57
N LEU A 48 5.76 3.86 8.25
CA LEU A 48 6.84 3.26 7.46
C LEU A 48 8.22 3.81 7.84
N GLU A 49 8.31 5.12 8.11
CA GLU A 49 9.52 5.77 8.60
C GLU A 49 9.93 5.22 9.97
N HIS A 50 8.98 5.07 10.89
CA HIS A 50 9.22 4.49 12.22
C HIS A 50 9.75 3.05 12.14
N LEU A 51 9.27 2.26 11.17
CA LEU A 51 9.75 0.89 10.93
C LEU A 51 11.07 0.83 10.14
N GLY A 52 11.60 1.96 9.67
CA GLY A 52 12.81 2.00 8.85
C GLY A 52 12.64 1.32 7.48
N VAL A 53 11.41 1.25 6.97
CA VAL A 53 11.11 0.58 5.70
C VAL A 53 11.37 1.53 4.54
N PRO A 54 12.19 1.17 3.54
CA PRO A 54 12.40 2.02 2.38
C PRO A 54 11.16 2.03 1.47
N PHE A 55 10.56 3.20 1.26
CA PHE A 55 9.37 3.37 0.44
C PHE A 55 9.51 4.49 -0.59
N GLN A 56 8.65 4.46 -1.61
CA GLN A 56 8.39 5.56 -2.53
C GLN A 56 6.92 5.95 -2.41
N SER A 57 6.64 7.24 -2.28
CA SER A 57 5.27 7.77 -2.31
C SER A 57 4.99 8.42 -3.67
N ILE A 58 3.88 8.07 -4.32
CA ILE A 58 3.46 8.62 -5.60
C ILE A 58 2.05 9.20 -5.47
N ASP A 59 1.91 10.47 -5.84
CA ASP A 59 0.62 11.10 -6.06
C ASP A 59 0.14 10.77 -7.49
N LEU A 60 -0.92 9.97 -7.60
CA LEU A 60 -1.50 9.55 -8.88
C LEU A 60 -2.17 10.69 -9.67
N ASP A 61 -2.37 11.86 -9.05
CA ASP A 61 -2.80 13.07 -9.76
C ASP A 61 -1.64 13.76 -10.50
N ILE A 62 -0.39 13.47 -10.13
CA ILE A 62 0.82 14.11 -10.66
C ILE A 62 1.64 13.12 -11.49
N GLU A 63 1.81 11.89 -11.01
CA GLU A 63 2.70 10.88 -11.58
C GLU A 63 1.99 9.52 -11.71
N LYS A 64 2.33 8.76 -12.76
CA LYS A 64 1.81 7.40 -12.93
C LYS A 64 2.64 6.40 -12.14
N ALA A 65 1.98 5.61 -11.30
CA ALA A 65 2.61 4.45 -10.67
C ALA A 65 3.07 3.40 -11.70
N THR A 66 4.27 2.88 -11.49
CA THR A 66 4.83 1.74 -12.23
C THR A 66 5.32 0.71 -11.22
N VAL A 67 4.86 -0.55 -11.33
CA VAL A 67 5.30 -1.62 -10.45
C VAL A 67 6.51 -2.30 -11.08
N THR A 68 7.65 -2.25 -10.40
CA THR A 68 8.88 -2.91 -10.88
C THR A 68 9.00 -4.31 -10.30
N SER A 69 9.94 -5.11 -10.78
CA SER A 69 10.26 -6.41 -10.18
C SER A 69 10.75 -6.32 -8.73
N ASN A 70 11.16 -5.12 -8.29
CA ASN A 70 11.70 -4.89 -6.95
C ASN A 70 10.62 -4.37 -5.99
N THR A 71 9.43 -4.05 -6.50
CA THR A 71 8.29 -3.64 -5.66
C THR A 71 7.70 -4.87 -4.97
N ALA A 72 7.99 -5.04 -3.69
CA ALA A 72 7.48 -6.12 -2.85
C ALA A 72 6.05 -5.84 -2.37
N LEU A 73 5.71 -4.58 -2.12
CA LEU A 73 4.41 -4.18 -1.56
C LEU A 73 3.92 -2.87 -2.16
N VAL A 74 2.65 -2.82 -2.52
CA VAL A 74 1.92 -1.59 -2.82
C VAL A 74 0.93 -1.29 -1.70
N ILE A 75 0.92 -0.05 -1.23
CA ILE A 75 -0.04 0.48 -0.26
C ILE A 75 -0.89 1.54 -0.94
N LEU A 76 -2.20 1.34 -1.00
CA LEU A 76 -3.15 2.35 -1.48
C LEU A 76 -3.69 3.13 -0.29
N GLY A 77 -3.56 4.46 -0.33
CA GLY A 77 -4.12 5.35 0.69
C GLY A 77 -5.63 5.19 0.85
N HIS A 78 -6.33 4.80 -0.23
CA HIS A 78 -7.68 4.24 -0.15
C HIS A 78 -8.01 3.27 -1.29
N SER A 79 -8.99 2.38 -1.06
CA SER A 79 -9.43 1.37 -2.04
C SER A 79 -10.08 1.94 -3.31
N GLY A 80 -10.55 3.19 -3.26
CA GLY A 80 -11.22 3.89 -4.37
C GLY A 80 -10.28 4.71 -5.26
N ILE A 81 -8.96 4.59 -5.08
CA ILE A 81 -7.97 5.49 -5.70
C ILE A 81 -8.01 5.46 -7.24
N PHE A 82 -8.33 4.30 -7.81
CA PHE A 82 -8.52 4.14 -9.25
C PHE A 82 -9.97 4.47 -9.65
N LYS A 83 -10.21 5.73 -10.06
CA LYS A 83 -11.52 6.22 -10.56
C LYS A 83 -12.11 5.38 -11.72
N ARG A 84 -11.29 4.64 -12.50
CA ARG A 84 -11.77 3.80 -13.61
C ARG A 84 -11.35 2.35 -13.44
N GLN A 85 -12.33 1.45 -13.52
CA GLN A 85 -12.14 -0.01 -13.41
C GLN A 85 -11.13 -0.58 -14.41
N LYS A 86 -11.01 0.01 -15.62
CA LYS A 86 -10.04 -0.44 -16.63
C LYS A 86 -8.58 -0.27 -16.16
N TYR A 87 -8.26 0.82 -15.46
CA TYR A 87 -6.91 1.03 -14.93
C TYR A 87 -6.63 0.11 -13.76
N TRP A 88 -7.64 -0.10 -12.89
CA TRP A 88 -7.56 -1.09 -11.82
C TRP A 88 -7.22 -2.49 -12.35
N LYS A 89 -7.99 -3.01 -13.31
CA LYS A 89 -7.76 -4.35 -13.86
C LYS A 89 -6.38 -4.51 -14.50
N LYS A 90 -5.84 -3.45 -15.10
CA LYS A 90 -4.48 -3.48 -15.66
C LYS A 90 -3.44 -3.53 -14.53
N PHE A 91 -3.62 -2.68 -13.52
CA PHE A 91 -2.73 -2.60 -12.37
C PHE A 91 -2.73 -3.90 -11.54
N GLU A 92 -3.91 -4.47 -11.28
CA GLU A 92 -4.08 -5.75 -10.61
C GLU A 92 -3.32 -6.88 -11.33
N LYS A 93 -3.41 -6.94 -12.67
CA LYS A 93 -2.61 -7.90 -13.46
C LYS A 93 -1.11 -7.69 -13.29
N GLU A 94 -0.67 -6.43 -13.24
CA GLU A 94 0.74 -6.08 -13.02
C GLU A 94 1.24 -6.58 -11.67
N LEU A 95 0.46 -6.39 -10.60
CA LEU A 95 0.77 -6.90 -9.26
C LEU A 95 0.89 -8.42 -9.24
N ILE A 96 -0.07 -9.13 -9.86
CA ILE A 96 -0.07 -10.60 -9.90
C ILE A 96 1.16 -11.13 -10.66
N VAL A 97 1.46 -10.57 -11.83
CA VAL A 97 2.61 -11.00 -12.65
C VAL A 97 3.93 -10.76 -11.94
N LYS A 98 4.03 -9.71 -11.11
CA LYS A 98 5.23 -9.36 -10.36
C LYS A 98 5.32 -10.02 -8.99
N GLY A 99 4.27 -10.71 -8.53
CA GLY A 99 4.21 -11.28 -7.18
C GLY A 99 4.19 -10.20 -6.09
N THR A 100 3.71 -9.00 -6.42
CA THR A 100 3.70 -7.85 -5.51
C THR A 100 2.48 -7.90 -4.60
N GLY A 101 2.71 -7.76 -3.29
CA GLY A 101 1.64 -7.65 -2.31
C GLY A 101 0.85 -6.35 -2.43
N LEU A 102 -0.40 -6.36 -1.98
CA LEU A 102 -1.26 -5.18 -2.00
C LEU A 102 -1.97 -5.01 -0.65
N ILE A 103 -1.88 -3.80 -0.10
CA ILE A 103 -2.69 -3.34 1.04
C ILE A 103 -3.47 -2.11 0.58
N ALA A 104 -4.77 -2.06 0.88
CA ALA A 104 -5.60 -0.90 0.60
C ALA A 104 -6.34 -0.51 1.87
N PHE A 105 -6.25 0.76 2.23
CA PHE A 105 -7.05 1.30 3.33
C PHE A 105 -8.48 1.57 2.86
N GLN A 106 -9.42 1.53 3.80
CA GLN A 106 -10.81 1.82 3.48
C GLN A 106 -10.95 3.32 3.15
N SER A 107 -11.66 3.65 2.06
CA SER A 107 -11.99 5.05 1.76
C SER A 107 -12.83 5.62 2.92
N PRO A 108 -12.47 6.80 3.47
CA PRO A 108 -13.38 7.48 4.40
C PRO A 108 -14.69 7.76 3.67
N ASP A 109 -15.80 7.28 4.23
CA ASP A 109 -17.12 7.42 3.63
C ASP A 109 -17.50 8.91 3.67
N LEU A 110 -17.43 9.60 2.52
CA LEU A 110 -17.79 11.02 2.39
C LEU A 110 -19.28 11.30 2.67
N ARG A 111 -20.08 10.28 2.97
CA ARG A 111 -21.54 10.36 3.15
C ARG A 111 -22.03 10.78 4.54
N ASN A 112 -21.15 10.85 5.55
CA ASN A 112 -21.56 11.11 6.93
C ASN A 112 -21.24 12.52 7.48
N HIS A 113 -20.87 13.50 6.64
CA HIS A 113 -20.61 14.88 7.08
C HIS A 113 -21.60 15.93 6.52
N GLN A 114 -22.81 15.53 6.13
CA GLN A 114 -23.89 16.47 5.71
C GLN A 114 -25.14 16.42 6.60
N LYS A 115 -25.02 15.95 7.84
CA LYS A 115 -26.08 16.10 8.84
C LYS A 115 -25.44 16.46 10.17
N ASP A 116 -25.19 17.75 10.34
CA ASP A 116 -25.27 18.47 11.61
C ASP A 116 -25.49 19.95 11.28
#